data_AF-A0A554I9H5-F1
#
_entry.id   AF-A0A554I9H5-F1
#
_cell.length_a   1.000
_cell.length_b   1.000
_cell.length_c   1.000
_cell.angle_alpha   90.00
_cell.angle_beta   90.00
_cell.angle_gamma   90.00
#
_symmetry.space_group_name_H-M   'P 1'
#
loop_
_entity.id
_entity.type
_entity.pdbx_description
1 polymer ?
#
loop_
_entity_poly.entity_id
_entity_poly.type
_entity_poly.pdbx_seq_one_letter_code
_entity_poly.pdbx_strand_id
1 'polypeptide(L)'
;MRNKKILSLVVVLAGIACSAYLLLSNQNVGAKSLTITGSERTDSQFFDKKNNQLSTNISDPSYNITEEAAKEYTKKIIQMNTGGQGTGAPVVLPTALDFETIVKGYLSQNIQFKEYSEKDIRISQDNSPESKTSYLTKLQIAQKKLESSLKTGFVYAAALFVSEQKSDEIQKHINASQEYITSILEITVPTSAKQFHIDLLNIHEKRKLLGTMLLENPDDPLKSVVVLQEIEKLTEKEVSLVDSFALILKQ
;
A
#
# COMPACT_ATOMS: atom_id res chain seq x y z
N MET A 1 0.05 -12.86 -30.52
CA MET A 1 0.16 -12.70 -29.05
C MET A 1 -0.66 -11.53 -28.46
N ARG A 2 -1.22 -10.60 -29.26
CA ARG A 2 -2.03 -9.46 -28.76
C ARG A 2 -3.43 -9.84 -28.26
N ASN A 3 -4.05 -10.86 -28.88
CA ASN A 3 -5.43 -11.25 -28.57
C ASN A 3 -5.57 -11.99 -27.22
N LYS A 4 -4.51 -12.61 -26.70
CA LYS A 4 -4.53 -13.29 -25.38
C LYS A 4 -4.51 -12.30 -24.20
N LYS A 5 -3.93 -11.11 -24.39
CA LYS A 5 -3.88 -10.02 -23.38
C LYS A 5 -5.21 -9.27 -23.26
N ILE A 6 -5.95 -9.14 -24.36
CA ILE A 6 -7.31 -8.59 -24.36
C ILE A 6 -8.28 -9.60 -23.75
N LEU A 7 -8.11 -10.89 -24.05
CA LEU A 7 -8.93 -11.95 -23.46
C LEU A 7 -8.76 -12.05 -21.94
N SER A 8 -7.55 -11.89 -21.39
CA SER A 8 -7.34 -11.91 -19.93
C SER A 8 -7.92 -10.68 -19.23
N LEU A 9 -7.82 -9.48 -19.83
CA LEU A 9 -8.45 -8.27 -19.30
C LEU A 9 -9.99 -8.39 -19.32
N VAL A 10 -10.54 -8.94 -20.39
CA VAL A 10 -11.99 -9.21 -20.52
C VAL A 10 -12.44 -10.27 -19.51
N VAL A 11 -11.64 -11.31 -19.22
CA VAL A 11 -11.97 -12.32 -18.21
C VAL A 11 -11.92 -11.75 -16.78
N VAL A 12 -10.96 -10.87 -16.46
CA VAL A 12 -10.89 -10.22 -15.15
C VAL A 12 -12.03 -9.22 -14.97
N LEU A 13 -12.31 -8.39 -15.98
CA LEU A 13 -13.44 -7.46 -15.95
C LEU A 13 -14.79 -8.19 -15.97
N ALA A 14 -14.93 -9.29 -16.69
CA ALA A 14 -16.11 -10.16 -16.64
C ALA A 14 -16.23 -10.89 -15.30
N GLY A 15 -15.12 -11.24 -14.65
CA GLY A 15 -15.10 -11.78 -13.29
C GLY A 15 -15.64 -10.77 -12.29
N ILE A 16 -15.10 -9.55 -12.29
CA ILE A 16 -15.57 -8.45 -11.43
C ILE A 16 -17.03 -8.11 -11.73
N ALA A 17 -17.43 -8.06 -13.01
CA ALA A 17 -18.80 -7.79 -13.41
C ALA A 17 -19.76 -8.94 -13.07
N CYS A 18 -19.36 -10.21 -13.18
CA CYS A 18 -20.16 -11.37 -12.76
C CYS A 18 -20.29 -11.44 -11.24
N SER A 19 -19.23 -11.13 -10.48
CA SER A 19 -19.29 -11.04 -9.02
C SER A 19 -20.22 -9.91 -8.57
N ALA A 20 -20.12 -8.74 -9.20
CA ALA A 20 -21.04 -7.63 -8.96
C ALA A 20 -22.48 -7.96 -9.39
N TYR A 21 -22.67 -8.62 -10.54
CA TYR A 21 -23.98 -9.06 -11.02
C TYR A 21 -24.60 -10.14 -10.13
N LEU A 22 -23.84 -11.11 -9.61
CA LEU A 22 -24.34 -12.08 -8.63
C LEU A 22 -24.71 -11.43 -7.30
N LEU A 23 -23.97 -10.41 -6.87
CA LEU A 23 -24.29 -9.64 -5.67
C LEU A 23 -25.52 -8.73 -5.85
N LEU A 24 -25.72 -8.19 -7.05
CA LEU A 24 -26.84 -7.28 -7.37
C LEU A 24 -28.10 -8.01 -7.86
N SER A 25 -27.99 -9.15 -8.55
CA SER A 25 -29.12 -9.95 -9.05
C SER A 25 -29.72 -10.89 -8.01
N ASN A 26 -28.99 -11.21 -6.94
CA ASN A 26 -29.53 -11.97 -5.79
C ASN A 26 -30.36 -11.13 -4.81
N GLN A 27 -30.65 -9.86 -5.12
CA GLN A 27 -31.58 -9.06 -4.31
C GLN A 27 -33.05 -9.51 -4.43
N ASN A 28 -33.38 -10.57 -5.19
CA ASN A 28 -34.75 -11.08 -5.33
C ASN A 28 -34.93 -12.60 -5.11
N VAL A 29 -33.97 -13.31 -4.52
CA VAL A 29 -34.20 -14.70 -4.08
C VAL A 29 -34.21 -14.74 -2.57
N GLY A 30 -35.40 -14.91 -2.00
CA GLY A 30 -35.65 -14.95 -0.57
C GLY A 30 -34.63 -15.81 0.18
N ALA A 31 -34.13 -15.27 1.27
CA ALA A 31 -33.16 -15.87 2.17
C ALA A 31 -33.50 -17.33 2.48
N LYS A 32 -32.77 -18.27 1.86
CA LYS A 32 -32.74 -19.65 2.33
C LYS A 32 -31.82 -19.70 3.54
N SER A 33 -32.43 -19.94 4.70
CA SER A 33 -31.75 -20.15 5.98
C SER A 33 -30.65 -21.20 5.84
N LEU A 34 -29.40 -20.82 6.09
CA LEU A 34 -28.35 -21.79 6.39
C LEU A 34 -28.53 -22.24 7.83
N THR A 35 -29.06 -23.44 8.02
CA THR A 35 -29.05 -24.12 9.32
C THR A 35 -27.68 -24.75 9.51
N ILE A 36 -26.81 -24.10 10.28
CA ILE A 36 -25.52 -24.66 10.69
C ILE A 36 -25.77 -25.54 11.92
N THR A 37 -25.87 -26.85 11.73
CA THR A 37 -25.84 -27.82 12.83
C THR A 37 -24.39 -27.99 13.28
N GLY A 38 -23.98 -27.19 14.27
CA GLY A 38 -22.66 -27.26 14.88
C GLY A 38 -22.57 -28.40 15.90
N SER A 39 -21.68 -29.37 15.63
CA SER A 39 -21.19 -30.34 16.59
C SER A 39 -19.69 -30.12 16.78
N GLU A 40 -19.36 -29.70 18.00
CA GLU A 40 -18.07 -29.76 18.69
C GLU A 40 -16.91 -28.83 18.32
N ARG A 41 -16.56 -28.02 19.33
CA ARG A 41 -15.22 -27.52 19.71
C ARG A 41 -14.46 -26.74 18.63
N THR A 42 -14.67 -25.43 18.62
CA THR A 42 -13.66 -24.49 18.13
C THR A 42 -13.31 -23.51 19.25
N ASP A 43 -12.01 -23.42 19.50
CA ASP A 43 -11.40 -22.94 20.72
C ASP A 43 -11.74 -21.49 21.09
N SER A 44 -11.73 -21.26 22.40
CA SER A 44 -11.91 -20.01 23.12
C SER A 44 -10.88 -18.90 22.81
N GLN A 45 -10.06 -19.06 21.76
CA GLN A 45 -9.01 -18.11 21.39
C GLN A 45 -9.54 -16.79 20.78
N PHE A 46 -10.81 -16.75 20.38
CA PHE A 46 -11.44 -15.52 19.85
C PHE A 46 -12.06 -14.61 20.93
N PHE A 47 -12.03 -15.00 22.21
CA PHE A 47 -12.85 -14.39 23.26
C PHE A 47 -12.11 -13.57 24.32
N ASP A 48 -10.90 -13.08 24.05
CA ASP A 48 -10.27 -12.13 24.98
C ASP A 48 -10.88 -10.72 24.85
N LYS A 49 -11.80 -10.44 25.77
CA LYS A 49 -12.58 -9.21 25.91
C LYS A 49 -11.84 -8.02 26.53
N LYS A 50 -10.50 -8.04 26.63
CA LYS A 50 -9.74 -6.97 27.30
C LYS A 50 -8.91 -6.15 26.30
N ASN A 51 -9.22 -4.84 26.26
CA ASN A 51 -8.50 -3.77 25.56
C ASN A 51 -8.38 -3.87 24.03
N ASN A 52 -9.46 -3.60 23.31
CA ASN A 52 -9.41 -3.29 21.87
C ASN A 52 -9.62 -1.79 21.62
N GLN A 53 -8.69 -0.95 22.07
CA GLN A 53 -8.36 0.22 21.25
C GLN A 53 -7.37 -0.29 20.21
N LEU A 54 -7.90 -0.72 19.06
CA LEU A 54 -7.10 -1.10 17.90
C LEU A 54 -6.31 0.14 17.47
N SER A 55 -5.03 0.16 17.82
CA SER A 55 -4.07 1.04 17.15
C SER A 55 -3.92 0.51 15.73
N THR A 56 -4.77 1.00 14.82
CA THR A 56 -4.69 0.68 13.39
C THR A 56 -3.38 1.23 12.85
N ASN A 57 -2.34 0.38 12.81
CA ASN A 57 -1.06 0.76 12.23
C ASN A 57 -0.96 0.22 10.81
N ILE A 58 -1.80 0.73 9.90
CA ILE A 58 -1.79 0.30 8.48
C ILE A 58 -0.43 0.50 7.81
N SER A 59 0.43 1.34 8.41
CA SER A 59 1.77 1.67 7.94
C SER A 59 2.82 0.65 8.35
N ASP A 60 2.52 -0.19 9.34
CA ASP A 60 3.37 -1.32 9.72
C ASP A 60 3.36 -2.35 8.58
N PRO A 61 4.51 -2.67 7.98
CA PRO A 61 4.57 -3.64 6.89
C PRO A 61 4.04 -5.02 7.24
N SER A 62 4.08 -5.41 8.52
CA SER A 62 3.61 -6.70 9.02
C SER A 62 2.11 -6.73 9.37
N TYR A 63 1.45 -5.57 9.43
CA TYR A 63 0.03 -5.48 9.80
C TYR A 63 -0.90 -5.99 8.68
N ASN A 64 -1.66 -7.04 9.00
CA ASN A 64 -2.63 -7.68 8.11
C ASN A 64 -4.02 -7.00 8.23
N ILE A 65 -4.32 -6.13 7.28
CA ILE A 65 -5.57 -5.37 7.16
C ILE A 65 -6.75 -6.31 6.88
N THR A 66 -6.57 -7.33 6.04
CA THR A 66 -7.66 -8.26 5.69
C THR A 66 -8.15 -9.04 6.91
N GLU A 67 -7.22 -9.55 7.72
CA GLU A 67 -7.55 -10.27 8.94
C GLU A 67 -8.23 -9.35 9.97
N GLU A 68 -7.76 -8.11 10.12
CA GLU A 68 -8.36 -7.15 11.05
C GLU A 68 -9.75 -6.68 10.60
N ALA A 69 -9.96 -6.46 9.31
CA ALA A 69 -11.30 -6.21 8.77
C ALA A 69 -12.26 -7.39 9.02
N ALA A 70 -11.78 -8.64 8.88
CA ALA A 70 -12.55 -9.84 9.19
C ALA A 70 -12.87 -9.96 10.69
N LYS A 71 -11.92 -9.62 11.57
CA LYS A 71 -12.12 -9.55 13.02
C LYS A 71 -13.14 -8.48 13.40
N GLU A 72 -13.09 -7.30 12.79
CA GLU A 72 -14.09 -6.24 13.01
C GLU A 72 -15.48 -6.65 12.56
N TYR A 73 -15.59 -7.28 11.39
CA TYR A 73 -16.85 -7.81 10.90
C TYR A 73 -17.43 -8.88 11.85
N THR A 74 -16.56 -9.79 12.34
CA THR A 74 -16.93 -10.82 13.32
C THR A 74 -17.37 -10.22 14.65
N LYS A 75 -16.66 -9.20 15.15
CA LYS A 75 -17.06 -8.45 16.36
C LYS A 75 -18.45 -7.84 16.18
N LYS A 76 -18.77 -7.33 14.99
CA LYS A 76 -20.10 -6.78 14.67
C LYS A 76 -21.19 -7.84 14.66
N ILE A 77 -20.92 -9.03 14.09
CA ILE A 77 -21.83 -10.19 14.20
C ILE A 77 -22.10 -10.50 15.68
N ILE A 78 -21.06 -10.61 16.51
CA ILE A 78 -21.21 -10.93 17.94
C ILE A 78 -22.05 -9.86 18.64
N GLN A 79 -21.75 -8.58 18.43
CA GLN A 79 -22.49 -7.45 19.02
C GLN A 79 -23.98 -7.50 18.66
N MET A 80 -24.33 -7.74 17.40
CA MET A 80 -25.72 -7.84 16.94
C MET A 80 -26.47 -9.05 17.52
N ASN A 81 -25.75 -10.05 18.04
CA ASN A 81 -26.32 -11.30 18.57
C ASN A 81 -26.05 -11.50 20.08
N THR A 82 -25.61 -10.47 20.82
CA THR A 82 -25.28 -10.55 22.27
C THR A 82 -26.48 -10.81 23.19
N GLY A 83 -27.71 -10.83 22.66
CA GLY A 83 -28.95 -10.97 23.43
C GLY A 83 -29.50 -12.39 23.61
N GLY A 84 -28.77 -13.43 23.18
CA GLY A 84 -29.20 -14.82 23.39
C GLY A 84 -30.25 -15.29 22.38
N GLN A 85 -29.77 -15.81 21.26
CA GLN A 85 -30.58 -16.64 20.37
C GLN A 85 -30.10 -18.07 20.59
N GLY A 86 -30.86 -18.82 21.39
CA GLY A 86 -30.57 -20.23 21.69
C GLY A 86 -30.46 -21.08 20.43
N THR A 87 -30.11 -22.36 20.62
CA THR A 87 -30.05 -23.36 19.53
C THR A 87 -31.30 -23.28 18.65
N GLY A 88 -31.13 -22.81 17.40
CA GLY A 88 -32.19 -22.75 16.39
C GLY A 88 -32.70 -21.35 15.99
N ALA A 89 -32.24 -20.27 16.64
CA ALA A 89 -32.65 -18.92 16.26
C ALA A 89 -31.69 -18.30 15.19
N PRO A 90 -32.21 -17.55 14.20
CA PRO A 90 -31.46 -17.14 13.01
C PRO A 90 -30.42 -16.06 13.33
N VAL A 91 -29.16 -16.35 13.02
CA VAL A 91 -28.04 -15.40 13.16
C VAL A 91 -28.32 -14.14 12.33
N VAL A 92 -28.32 -12.98 13.00
CA VAL A 92 -28.38 -11.69 12.31
C VAL A 92 -26.98 -11.36 11.80
N LEU A 93 -26.84 -11.24 10.49
CA LEU A 93 -25.59 -10.84 9.85
C LEU A 93 -25.58 -9.31 9.61
N PRO A 94 -24.42 -8.66 9.76
CA PRO A 94 -24.24 -7.29 9.29
C PRO A 94 -24.57 -7.18 7.80
N THR A 95 -25.02 -6.01 7.40
CA THR A 95 -25.36 -5.72 6.00
C THR A 95 -24.10 -5.61 5.13
N ALA A 96 -24.26 -5.64 3.81
CA ALA A 96 -23.17 -5.33 2.88
C ALA A 96 -22.60 -3.91 3.12
N LEU A 97 -23.44 -2.96 3.52
CA LEU A 97 -23.04 -1.59 3.85
C LEU A 97 -22.12 -1.54 5.09
N ASP A 98 -22.35 -2.43 6.05
CA ASP A 98 -21.53 -2.53 7.25
C ASP A 98 -20.12 -3.03 6.94
N PHE A 99 -20.00 -4.02 6.05
CA PHE A 99 -18.70 -4.51 5.55
C PHE A 99 -17.99 -3.44 4.73
N GLU A 100 -18.71 -2.76 3.83
CA GLU A 100 -18.15 -1.67 3.02
C GLU A 100 -17.60 -0.53 3.90
N THR A 101 -18.29 -0.20 4.99
CA THR A 101 -17.85 0.83 5.94
C THR A 101 -16.54 0.44 6.63
N ILE A 102 -16.40 -0.82 7.06
CA ILE A 102 -15.16 -1.34 7.66
C ILE A 102 -14.02 -1.24 6.66
N VAL A 103 -14.21 -1.77 5.44
CA VAL A 103 -13.18 -1.75 4.39
C VAL A 103 -12.79 -0.31 4.03
N LYS A 104 -13.76 0.60 3.83
CA LYS A 104 -13.50 2.02 3.58
C LYS A 104 -12.72 2.69 4.71
N GLY A 105 -12.94 2.28 5.96
CA GLY A 105 -12.17 2.74 7.12
C GLY A 105 -10.68 2.45 7.00
N TYR A 106 -10.30 1.33 6.38
CA TYR A 106 -8.90 0.99 6.09
C TYR A 106 -8.37 1.67 4.82
N LEU A 107 -9.16 1.69 3.74
CA LEU A 107 -8.74 2.28 2.46
C LEU A 107 -8.57 3.80 2.50
N SER A 108 -9.17 4.49 3.47
CA SER A 108 -9.09 5.94 3.63
C SER A 108 -7.92 6.42 4.51
N GLN A 109 -7.19 5.49 5.16
CA GLN A 109 -6.08 5.86 6.03
C GLN A 109 -4.83 6.19 5.21
N ASN A 110 -4.11 7.24 5.61
CA ASN A 110 -2.83 7.61 5.00
C ASN A 110 -1.72 6.71 5.55
N ILE A 111 -0.91 6.13 4.65
CA ILE A 111 0.33 5.45 5.03
C ILE A 111 1.32 6.50 5.57
N GLN A 112 1.64 6.39 6.85
CA GLN A 112 2.67 7.15 7.53
C GLN A 112 4.03 6.52 7.24
N PHE A 113 5.05 7.35 7.06
CA PHE A 113 6.41 6.89 6.82
C PHE A 113 7.41 7.84 7.47
N LYS A 114 8.65 7.39 7.59
CA LYS A 114 9.73 8.26 8.07
C LYS A 114 9.97 9.36 7.04
N GLU A 115 9.68 10.60 7.40
CA GLU A 115 9.99 11.75 6.56
C GLU A 115 11.37 12.32 6.89
N TYR A 116 12.16 12.55 5.84
CA TYR A 116 13.38 13.34 5.87
C TYR A 116 13.03 14.83 5.88
N SER A 117 13.88 15.59 6.55
CA SER A 117 13.76 17.04 6.73
C SER A 117 15.14 17.70 6.65
N GLU A 118 15.18 19.02 6.84
CA GLU A 118 16.43 19.79 6.74
C GLU A 118 17.53 19.33 7.70
N LYS A 119 17.14 18.80 8.88
CA LYS A 119 18.09 18.29 9.88
C LYS A 119 18.81 17.02 9.43
N ASP A 120 18.26 16.32 8.43
CA ASP A 120 18.74 15.02 7.99
C ASP A 120 19.71 15.14 6.80
N ILE A 121 19.92 16.35 6.27
CA ILE A 121 20.70 16.60 5.04
C ILE A 121 21.84 17.61 5.27
N ARG A 122 22.85 17.55 4.41
CA ARG A 122 24.05 18.40 4.52
C ARG A 122 23.89 19.66 3.69
N ILE A 123 23.36 20.73 4.27
CA ILE A 123 23.08 21.98 3.53
C ILE A 123 24.34 22.87 3.44
N SER A 124 24.62 23.38 2.24
CA SER A 124 25.60 24.43 1.99
C SER A 124 24.91 25.75 1.64
N GLN A 125 25.45 26.86 2.18
CA GLN A 125 25.03 28.21 1.80
C GLN A 125 25.61 28.65 0.44
N ASP A 126 26.58 27.91 -0.10
CA ASP A 126 27.17 28.17 -1.41
C ASP A 126 26.21 27.72 -2.54
N ASN A 127 25.63 28.71 -3.22
CA ASN A 127 24.74 28.53 -4.37
C ASN A 127 25.43 28.91 -5.70
N SER A 128 26.77 28.94 -5.73
CA SER A 128 27.54 29.17 -6.96
C SER A 128 27.21 28.14 -8.05
N PRO A 129 27.40 28.49 -9.33
CA PRO A 129 27.28 27.55 -10.43
C PRO A 129 28.13 26.28 -10.24
N GLU A 130 29.32 26.42 -9.65
CA GLU A 130 30.24 25.30 -9.37
C GLU A 130 29.66 24.35 -8.32
N SER A 131 29.12 24.90 -7.22
CA SER A 131 28.44 24.13 -6.16
C SER A 131 27.21 23.38 -6.70
N LYS A 132 26.36 24.07 -7.48
CA LYS A 132 25.20 23.46 -8.14
C LYS A 132 25.61 22.36 -9.12
N THR A 133 26.64 22.59 -9.94
CA THR A 133 27.15 21.59 -10.88
C THR A 133 27.70 20.36 -10.15
N SER A 134 28.44 20.56 -9.05
CA SER A 134 28.94 19.46 -8.22
C SER A 134 27.81 18.63 -7.62
N TYR A 135 26.78 19.29 -7.06
CA TYR A 135 25.58 18.65 -6.54
C TYR A 135 24.87 17.80 -7.60
N LEU A 136 24.57 18.41 -8.76
CA LEU A 136 23.87 17.73 -9.86
C LEU A 136 24.68 16.55 -10.41
N THR A 137 26.00 16.68 -10.50
CA THR A 137 26.88 15.59 -10.96
C THR A 137 26.84 14.41 -10.00
N LYS A 138 26.93 14.65 -8.69
CA LYS A 138 26.83 13.60 -7.67
C LYS A 138 25.46 12.94 -7.67
N LEU A 139 24.40 13.73 -7.79
CA LEU A 139 23.03 13.21 -7.88
C LEU A 139 22.84 12.34 -9.13
N GLN A 140 23.36 12.77 -10.28
CA GLN A 140 23.31 12.00 -11.52
C GLN A 140 24.07 10.67 -11.42
N ILE A 141 25.23 10.66 -10.73
CA ILE A 141 25.99 9.42 -10.48
C ILE A 141 25.15 8.45 -9.63
N ALA A 142 24.55 8.93 -8.54
CA ALA A 142 23.66 8.12 -7.71
C ALA A 142 22.46 7.59 -8.52
N GLN A 143 21.85 8.44 -9.35
CA GLN A 143 20.70 8.09 -10.18
C GLN A 143 21.04 7.02 -11.22
N LYS A 144 22.17 7.16 -11.90
CA LYS A 144 22.65 6.14 -12.87
C LYS A 144 22.89 4.80 -12.19
N LYS A 145 23.45 4.79 -10.97
CA LYS A 145 23.65 3.57 -10.19
C LYS A 145 22.31 2.90 -9.89
N LEU A 146 21.33 3.66 -9.40
CA LEU A 146 19.96 3.20 -9.16
C LEU A 146 19.35 2.59 -10.43
N GLU A 147 19.34 3.32 -11.55
CA GLU A 147 18.76 2.86 -12.82
C GLU A 147 19.45 1.59 -13.34
N SER A 148 20.78 1.50 -13.23
CA SER A 148 21.52 0.32 -13.67
C SER A 148 21.20 -0.95 -12.87
N SER A 149 20.75 -0.80 -11.62
CA SER A 149 20.38 -1.91 -10.74
C SER A 149 18.97 -2.45 -11.02
N LEU A 150 18.15 -1.70 -11.78
CA LEU A 150 16.74 -1.99 -11.99
C LEU A 150 16.48 -2.35 -13.47
N LYS A 151 15.80 -3.48 -13.69
CA LYS A 151 15.39 -3.90 -15.05
C LYS A 151 13.98 -3.44 -15.42
N THR A 152 13.21 -3.03 -14.42
CA THR A 152 11.80 -2.70 -14.54
C THR A 152 11.47 -1.45 -13.72
N GLY A 153 10.30 -0.87 -13.95
CA GLY A 153 9.78 0.23 -13.13
C GLY A 153 9.06 -0.29 -11.88
N PHE A 154 8.99 0.53 -10.83
CA PHE A 154 8.42 0.12 -9.54
C PHE A 154 6.96 -0.35 -9.65
N VAL A 155 6.13 0.37 -10.42
CA VAL A 155 4.72 0.01 -10.67
C VAL A 155 4.61 -1.38 -11.30
N TYR A 156 5.50 -1.71 -12.24
CA TYR A 156 5.52 -3.02 -12.88
C TYR A 156 5.96 -4.11 -11.92
N ALA A 157 6.98 -3.86 -11.09
CA ALA A 157 7.42 -4.80 -10.06
C ALA A 157 6.31 -5.08 -9.03
N ALA A 158 5.60 -4.05 -8.58
CA ALA A 158 4.45 -4.19 -7.69
C ALA A 158 3.31 -4.99 -8.35
N ALA A 159 3.00 -4.73 -9.61
CA ALA A 159 2.00 -5.49 -10.36
C ALA A 159 2.40 -6.97 -10.54
N LEU A 160 3.67 -7.26 -10.85
CA LEU A 160 4.18 -8.63 -10.93
C LEU A 160 4.09 -9.35 -9.58
N PHE A 161 4.37 -8.66 -8.49
CA PHE A 161 4.24 -9.24 -7.16
C PHE A 161 2.78 -9.58 -6.85
N VAL A 162 1.86 -8.63 -6.99
CA VAL A 162 0.44 -8.84 -6.67
C VAL A 162 -0.21 -9.91 -7.56
N SER A 163 0.18 -10.01 -8.84
CA SER A 163 -0.44 -10.94 -9.80
C SER A 163 0.22 -12.31 -9.88
N GLU A 164 1.55 -12.38 -9.71
CA GLU A 164 2.34 -13.60 -9.93
C GLU A 164 3.12 -14.05 -8.68
N GLN A 165 3.02 -13.32 -7.55
CA GLN A 165 3.74 -13.58 -6.30
C GLN A 165 5.27 -13.65 -6.49
N LYS A 166 5.78 -12.90 -7.47
CA LYS A 166 7.23 -12.81 -7.76
C LYS A 166 7.90 -11.72 -6.93
N SER A 167 8.56 -12.14 -5.85
CA SER A 167 9.27 -11.25 -4.90
C SER A 167 10.55 -10.60 -5.44
N ASP A 168 11.21 -11.23 -6.41
CA ASP A 168 12.57 -10.83 -6.82
C ASP A 168 12.66 -9.39 -7.33
N GLU A 169 11.69 -8.95 -8.14
CA GLU A 169 11.71 -7.60 -8.71
C GLU A 169 11.40 -6.55 -7.65
N ILE A 170 10.38 -6.77 -6.81
CA ILE A 170 10.02 -5.82 -5.75
C ILE A 170 11.15 -5.70 -4.70
N GLN A 171 11.82 -6.80 -4.37
CA GLN A 171 12.98 -6.78 -3.47
C GLN A 171 14.16 -5.98 -4.05
N LYS A 172 14.42 -6.08 -5.36
CA LYS A 172 15.44 -5.24 -6.02
C LYS A 172 15.11 -3.77 -5.90
N HIS A 173 13.84 -3.38 -6.09
CA HIS A 173 13.42 -1.99 -5.93
C HIS A 173 13.59 -1.45 -4.50
N ILE A 174 13.31 -2.27 -3.49
CA ILE A 174 13.51 -1.92 -2.07
C ILE A 174 15.00 -1.68 -1.80
N ASN A 175 15.84 -2.65 -2.18
CA ASN A 175 17.29 -2.57 -1.97
C ASN A 175 17.88 -1.37 -2.71
N ALA A 176 17.51 -1.17 -3.97
CA ALA A 176 18.00 -0.07 -4.77
C ALA A 176 17.55 1.29 -4.23
N SER A 177 16.32 1.41 -3.73
CA SER A 177 15.84 2.63 -3.07
C SER A 177 16.62 2.90 -1.78
N GLN A 178 16.90 1.87 -0.98
CA GLN A 178 17.71 2.01 0.23
C GLN A 178 19.15 2.45 -0.09
N GLU A 179 19.81 1.84 -1.07
CA GLU A 179 21.15 2.25 -1.51
C GLU A 179 21.18 3.67 -2.05
N TYR A 180 20.16 4.05 -2.80
CA TYR A 180 20.04 5.38 -3.38
C TYR A 180 19.85 6.45 -2.29
N ILE A 181 18.97 6.21 -1.31
CA ILE A 181 18.79 7.07 -0.14
C ILE A 181 20.13 7.26 0.60
N THR A 182 20.82 6.17 0.91
CA THR A 182 22.14 6.23 1.56
C THR A 182 23.12 7.08 0.75
N SER A 183 23.16 6.89 -0.57
CA SER A 183 24.07 7.62 -1.46
C SER A 183 23.78 9.11 -1.52
N ILE A 184 22.49 9.51 -1.57
CA ILE A 184 22.13 10.92 -1.71
C ILE A 184 22.21 11.68 -0.38
N LEU A 185 22.03 11.02 0.77
CA LEU A 185 22.24 11.62 2.10
C LEU A 185 23.68 12.12 2.32
N GLU A 186 24.65 11.53 1.64
CA GLU A 186 26.06 11.94 1.73
C GLU A 186 26.38 13.21 0.93
N ILE A 187 25.50 13.59 0.00
CA ILE A 187 25.70 14.73 -0.90
C ILE A 187 25.47 16.03 -0.15
N THR A 188 26.42 16.95 -0.25
CA THR A 188 26.22 18.35 0.18
C THR A 188 25.29 19.07 -0.80
N VAL A 189 24.23 19.68 -0.27
CA VAL A 189 23.11 20.25 -1.03
C VAL A 189 23.17 21.79 -0.97
N PRO A 190 23.23 22.50 -2.10
CA PRO A 190 23.04 23.95 -2.14
C PRO A 190 21.68 24.33 -1.57
N THR A 191 21.60 25.45 -0.86
CA THR A 191 20.34 25.91 -0.22
C THR A 191 19.19 26.04 -1.22
N SER A 192 19.47 26.44 -2.47
CA SER A 192 18.46 26.52 -3.54
C SER A 192 17.88 25.17 -3.98
N ALA A 193 18.59 24.06 -3.74
CA ALA A 193 18.18 22.70 -4.13
C ALA A 193 17.62 21.88 -2.93
N LYS A 194 17.56 22.48 -1.75
CA LYS A 194 17.19 21.83 -0.48
C LYS A 194 15.87 21.09 -0.55
N GLN A 195 14.79 21.77 -0.97
CA GLN A 195 13.45 21.20 -0.98
C GLN A 195 13.36 20.03 -1.95
N PHE A 196 13.89 20.20 -3.17
CA PHE A 196 13.94 19.14 -4.15
C PHE A 196 14.67 17.90 -3.63
N HIS A 197 15.81 18.06 -2.96
CA HIS A 197 16.56 16.94 -2.40
C HIS A 197 15.78 16.20 -1.31
N ILE A 198 15.08 16.93 -0.44
CA ILE A 198 14.22 16.36 0.60
C ILE A 198 13.06 15.58 -0.03
N ASP A 199 12.39 16.15 -1.04
CA ASP A 199 11.30 15.47 -1.72
C ASP A 199 11.78 14.18 -2.40
N LEU A 200 12.99 14.20 -2.96
CA LEU A 200 13.61 13.03 -3.58
C LEU A 200 13.87 11.92 -2.56
N LEU A 201 14.43 12.26 -1.39
CA LEU A 201 14.59 11.33 -0.27
C LEU A 201 13.25 10.71 0.17
N ASN A 202 12.22 11.56 0.35
CA ASN A 202 10.91 11.14 0.82
C ASN A 202 10.18 10.23 -0.17
N ILE A 203 10.31 10.49 -1.47
CA ILE A 203 9.78 9.62 -2.52
C ILE A 203 10.39 8.23 -2.43
N HIS A 204 11.71 8.14 -2.31
CA HIS A 204 12.39 6.84 -2.26
C HIS A 204 12.15 6.10 -0.94
N GLU A 205 12.03 6.80 0.19
CA GLU A 205 11.67 6.18 1.46
C GLU A 205 10.26 5.62 1.43
N LYS A 206 9.30 6.38 0.88
CA LYS A 206 7.93 5.89 0.68
C LYS A 206 7.90 4.71 -0.28
N ARG A 207 8.62 4.77 -1.41
CA ARG A 207 8.77 3.64 -2.34
C ARG A 207 9.26 2.37 -1.65
N LYS A 208 10.31 2.51 -0.83
CA LYS A 208 10.88 1.41 -0.04
C LYS A 208 9.82 0.81 0.90
N LEU A 209 9.13 1.66 1.67
CA LEU A 209 8.08 1.22 2.60
C LEU A 209 6.97 0.46 1.87
N LEU A 210 6.43 1.03 0.78
CA LEU A 210 5.35 0.40 0.00
C LEU A 210 5.77 -0.97 -0.55
N GLY A 211 7.01 -1.09 -1.03
CA GLY A 211 7.56 -2.37 -1.46
C GLY A 211 7.65 -3.38 -0.32
N THR A 212 8.12 -2.96 0.86
CA THR A 212 8.20 -3.81 2.05
C THR A 212 6.81 -4.26 2.52
N MET A 213 5.82 -3.37 2.49
CA MET A 213 4.43 -3.68 2.86
C MET A 213 3.83 -4.78 1.97
N LEU A 214 4.17 -4.82 0.67
CA LEU A 214 3.77 -5.90 -0.22
C LEU A 214 4.49 -7.21 0.14
N LEU A 215 5.81 -7.16 0.31
CA LEU A 215 6.62 -8.35 0.59
C LEU A 215 6.30 -9.04 1.91
N GLU A 216 6.02 -8.27 2.97
CA GLU A 216 5.75 -8.84 4.30
C GLU A 216 4.32 -9.38 4.44
N ASN A 217 3.39 -8.98 3.57
CA ASN A 217 2.01 -9.43 3.57
C ASN A 217 1.52 -9.84 2.15
N PRO A 218 2.11 -10.89 1.54
CA PRO A 218 1.78 -11.34 0.17
C PRO A 218 0.31 -11.78 0.01
N ASP A 219 -0.30 -12.26 1.10
CA ASP A 219 -1.64 -12.84 1.12
C ASP A 219 -2.71 -11.86 1.65
N ASP A 220 -2.36 -10.58 1.83
CA ASP A 220 -3.30 -9.54 2.28
C ASP A 220 -3.85 -8.72 1.09
N PRO A 221 -5.05 -9.05 0.58
CA PRO A 221 -5.64 -8.35 -0.55
C PRO A 221 -5.98 -6.89 -0.22
N LEU A 222 -6.45 -6.58 1.00
CA LEU A 222 -6.74 -5.19 1.37
C LEU A 222 -5.48 -4.35 1.47
N LYS A 223 -4.40 -4.88 2.05
CA LYS A 223 -3.08 -4.21 2.06
C LYS A 223 -2.57 -3.96 0.65
N SER A 224 -2.69 -4.94 -0.23
CA SER A 224 -2.30 -4.81 -1.63
C SER A 224 -3.05 -3.66 -2.31
N VAL A 225 -4.36 -3.53 -2.09
CA VAL A 225 -5.15 -2.42 -2.63
C VAL A 225 -4.69 -1.07 -2.07
N VAL A 226 -4.50 -0.95 -0.75
CA VAL A 226 -4.03 0.28 -0.10
C VAL A 226 -2.67 0.69 -0.66
N VAL A 227 -1.73 -0.25 -0.78
CA VAL A 227 -0.40 0.02 -1.33
C VAL A 227 -0.48 0.46 -2.78
N LEU A 228 -1.25 -0.22 -3.63
CA LEU A 228 -1.37 0.16 -5.05
C LEU A 228 -1.94 1.56 -5.24
N GLN A 229 -2.93 1.97 -4.44
CA GLN A 229 -3.44 3.35 -4.44
C GLN A 229 -2.38 4.37 -4.04
N GLU A 230 -1.52 4.03 -3.07
CA GLU A 230 -0.43 4.91 -2.64
C GLU A 230 0.73 4.95 -3.65
N ILE A 231 0.94 3.89 -4.43
CA ILE A 231 1.88 3.88 -5.56
C ILE A 231 1.43 4.84 -6.66
N GLU A 232 0.13 4.90 -6.95
CA GLU A 232 -0.43 5.86 -7.91
C GLU A 232 -0.15 7.30 -7.47
N LYS A 233 -0.48 7.65 -6.22
CA LYS A 233 -0.18 8.98 -5.64
C LYS A 233 1.33 9.30 -5.64
N LEU A 234 2.17 8.30 -5.36
CA LEU A 234 3.62 8.46 -5.40
C LEU A 234 4.12 8.78 -6.82
N THR A 235 3.54 8.13 -7.84
CA THR A 235 3.88 8.36 -9.25
C THR A 235 3.52 9.77 -9.70
N GLU A 236 2.36 10.29 -9.28
CA GLU A 236 1.98 11.69 -9.53
C GLU A 236 2.97 12.67 -8.90
N LYS A 237 3.41 12.39 -7.66
CA LYS A 237 4.42 13.20 -6.97
C LYS A 237 5.77 13.15 -7.69
N GLU A 238 6.20 12.00 -8.18
CA GLU A 238 7.43 11.84 -8.98
C GLU A 238 7.41 12.70 -10.25
N VAL A 239 6.29 12.73 -10.98
CA VAL A 239 6.13 13.59 -12.17
C VAL A 239 6.28 15.07 -11.78
N SER A 240 5.62 15.52 -10.71
CA SER A 240 5.74 16.91 -10.25
C SER A 240 7.15 17.32 -9.81
N LEU A 241 7.97 16.35 -9.37
CA LEU A 241 9.35 16.59 -8.95
C LEU A 241 10.25 16.91 -10.15
N VAL A 242 9.97 16.33 -11.32
CA VAL A 242 10.72 16.62 -12.57
C VAL A 242 10.56 18.09 -12.96
N ASP A 243 9.36 18.65 -12.79
CA ASP A 243 9.12 20.08 -13.05
C ASP A 243 9.90 20.97 -12.08
N SER A 244 10.04 20.50 -10.83
CA SER A 244 10.79 21.19 -9.77
C SER A 244 12.31 21.19 -10.03
N PHE A 245 12.84 20.14 -10.66
CA PHE A 245 14.25 20.06 -11.05
C PHE A 245 14.66 21.18 -12.01
N ALA A 246 13.79 21.53 -12.96
CA ALA A 246 14.04 22.58 -13.94
C ALA A 246 14.17 23.98 -13.30
N LEU A 247 13.63 24.18 -12.08
CA LEU A 247 13.74 25.44 -11.34
C LEU A 247 15.10 25.60 -10.66
N ILE A 248 15.77 24.50 -10.28
CA ILE A 248 17.11 24.53 -9.66
C ILE A 248 18.16 25.12 -10.59
N LEU A 249 17.98 24.93 -11.91
CA LEU A 249 18.87 25.45 -12.94
C LEU A 249 18.62 26.93 -13.28
N LYS A 250 17.48 27.51 -12.86
CA LYS A 250 17.07 28.88 -13.19
C LYS A 250 17.34 29.89 -12.06
N GLN A 251 17.45 29.41 -10.83
CA GLN A 251 17.82 30.17 -9.62
C GLN A 251 19.30 30.02 -9.36
#